data_AF-A0A5S9MYF8-F1
#
_entry.id   AF-A0A5S9MYF8-F1
#
_cell.length_a   1.000
_cell.length_b   1.000
_cell.length_c   1.000
_cell.angle_alpha   90.00
_cell.angle_beta   90.00
_cell.angle_gamma   90.00
#
_symmetry.space_group_name_H-M   'P 1'
#
loop_
_entity.id
_entity.type
_entity.pdbx_description
1 polymer ?
#
loop_
_entity_poly.entity_id
_entity_poly.type
_entity_poly.pdbx_seq_one_letter_code
_entity_poly.pdbx_strand_id
1 'polypeptide(L)' 'MTSPDVTSRAGAIDLSGTKAAAWLSLTAFLALVVLYFVGMDQGATSVLGNSTYIHEFVHDARHLLGFPCH' A
#
# COMPACT_ATOMS: atom_id res chain seq x y z
N MET A 1 16.64 -21.61 -55.24
CA MET A 1 15.47 -21.39 -54.37
C MET A 1 16.00 -20.84 -53.05
N THR A 2 15.91 -19.53 -52.85
CA THR A 2 16.30 -18.85 -51.59
C THR A 2 15.01 -18.36 -50.94
N SER A 3 14.63 -18.96 -49.81
CA SER A 3 13.51 -18.47 -49.00
C SER A 3 13.97 -17.28 -48.16
N PRO A 4 13.13 -16.26 -47.93
CA PRO A 4 13.49 -15.15 -47.06
C PRO A 4 13.40 -15.61 -45.60
N ASP A 5 14.48 -15.44 -44.86
CA ASP A 5 14.49 -15.56 -43.41
C ASP A 5 13.78 -14.34 -42.82
N VAL A 6 12.53 -14.53 -42.38
CA VAL A 6 11.76 -13.51 -41.67
C VAL A 6 12.13 -13.61 -40.19
N THR A 7 13.23 -12.98 -39.81
CA THR A 7 13.56 -12.78 -38.40
C THR A 7 12.56 -11.82 -37.78
N SER A 8 11.52 -12.37 -37.14
CA SER A 8 10.61 -11.62 -36.30
C SER A 8 11.36 -11.07 -35.09
N ARG A 9 11.68 -9.78 -35.11
CA ARG A 9 12.14 -9.08 -33.89
C ARG A 9 10.93 -8.87 -32.98
N ALA A 10 10.71 -9.79 -32.05
CA ALA A 10 9.87 -9.52 -30.90
C ALA A 10 10.45 -8.30 -30.17
N GLY A 11 9.74 -7.17 -30.23
CA GLY A 11 10.13 -5.96 -29.49
C GLY A 11 10.14 -6.26 -28.00
N ALA A 12 11.25 -5.97 -27.33
CA ALA A 12 11.35 -6.13 -25.89
C ALA A 12 10.34 -5.20 -25.21
N ILE A 13 9.42 -5.75 -24.43
CA ILE A 13 8.44 -4.98 -23.68
C ILE A 13 9.17 -4.36 -22.48
N ASP A 14 9.25 -3.03 -22.44
CA ASP A 14 9.81 -2.32 -21.28
C ASP A 14 8.78 -2.27 -20.15
N LEU A 15 9.01 -3.07 -19.12
CA LEU A 15 8.17 -3.18 -17.93
C LEU A 15 8.61 -2.22 -16.82
N SER A 16 9.65 -1.42 -17.04
CA SER A 16 10.25 -0.59 -15.99
C SER A 16 9.24 0.40 -15.41
N GLY A 17 8.50 1.11 -16.26
CA GLY A 17 7.46 2.05 -15.83
C GLY A 17 6.32 1.38 -15.06
N THR A 18 5.85 0.22 -15.53
CA THR A 18 4.78 -0.55 -14.86
C THR A 18 5.24 -1.10 -13.51
N LYS A 19 6.48 -1.58 -13.41
CA LYS A 19 7.06 -2.05 -12.13
C LYS A 19 7.20 -0.90 -11.14
N ALA A 20 7.68 0.26 -11.58
CA ALA A 20 7.79 1.45 -10.73
C ALA A 20 6.41 1.90 -10.24
N ALA A 21 5.43 2.00 -11.13
CA ALA A 21 4.06 2.35 -10.77
C ALA A 21 3.47 1.36 -9.75
N ALA A 22 3.63 0.04 -9.96
CA ALA A 22 3.14 -0.97 -9.03
C ALA A 22 3.76 -0.82 -7.63
N TRP A 23 5.08 -0.60 -7.54
CA TRP A 23 5.77 -0.39 -6.27
C TRP A 23 5.32 0.89 -5.56
N LEU A 24 5.19 2.00 -6.30
CA LEU A 24 4.72 3.26 -5.73
C LEU A 24 3.27 3.15 -5.25
N SER A 25 2.39 2.53 -6.03
CA SER A 25 0.99 2.32 -5.64
C SER A 25 0.86 1.44 -4.41
N LEU A 26 1.62 0.34 -4.33
CA LEU A 26 1.62 -0.54 -3.15
C LEU A 26 2.11 0.21 -1.91
N THR A 27 3.17 1.00 -2.06
CA THR A 27 3.76 1.77 -0.95
C THR A 27 2.78 2.84 -0.47
N ALA A 28 2.16 3.58 -1.40
CA ALA A 28 1.16 4.60 -1.07
C ALA A 28 -0.06 3.99 -0.38
N PHE A 29 -0.56 2.86 -0.88
CA PHE A 29 -1.65 2.12 -0.25
C PHE A 29 -1.30 1.70 1.18
N LEU A 30 -0.11 1.11 1.39
CA LEU A 30 0.31 0.69 2.72
C LEU A 30 0.46 1.89 3.69
N ALA A 31 1.00 3.01 3.19
CA ALA A 31 1.08 4.24 3.98
C ALA A 31 -0.31 4.74 4.41
N LEU A 32 -1.30 4.70 3.52
CA LEU A 32 -2.69 5.07 3.85
C LEU A 32 -3.29 4.12 4.89
N VAL A 33 -3.02 2.81 4.79
CA VAL A 33 -3.47 1.84 5.80
C VAL A 33 -2.89 2.17 7.18
N VAL A 34 -1.59 2.46 7.25
CA VAL A 34 -0.95 2.86 8.52
C VAL A 34 -1.56 4.14 9.07
N LEU A 35 -1.74 5.16 8.23
CA LEU A 35 -2.38 6.42 8.65
C LEU A 35 -3.83 6.23 9.11
N TYR A 36 -4.59 5.34 8.49
CA TYR A 36 -5.93 4.98 8.93
C TYR A 36 -5.93 4.43 10.35
N PHE A 37 -5.09 3.43 10.63
CA PHE A 37 -5.04 2.83 11.97
C PHE A 37 -4.54 3.82 13.01
N VAL A 38 -3.46 4.55 12.73
CA VAL A 38 -2.84 5.49 13.70
C VAL A 38 -3.73 6.71 13.98
N GLY A 39 -4.51 7.18 13.00
CA GLY A 39 -5.22 8.46 13.10
C GLY A 39 -6.76 8.40 13.06
N MET A 40 -7.36 7.38 12.44
CA MET A 40 -8.79 7.37 12.11
C MET A 40 -9.58 6.19 12.71
N ASP A 41 -8.92 5.15 13.24
CA ASP A 41 -9.59 4.08 13.96
C ASP A 41 -10.01 4.59 15.35
N GLN A 42 -11.32 4.80 15.57
CA GLN A 42 -11.88 5.45 16.77
C GLN A 42 -12.77 4.51 17.62
N GLY A 43 -12.50 3.19 17.61
CA GLY A 43 -13.19 2.20 18.45
C GLY A 43 -14.62 1.82 17.99
N ALA A 44 -15.47 2.81 17.67
CA ALA A 44 -16.84 2.58 17.17
C ALA A 44 -16.92 2.29 15.66
N THR A 45 -15.91 2.72 14.89
CA THR A 45 -15.76 2.48 13.44
C THR A 45 -14.65 1.49 13.12
N SER A 46 -14.16 0.75 14.12
CA SER A 46 -13.00 -0.11 13.95
C SER A 46 -13.29 -1.28 13.01
N VAL A 47 -12.42 -1.45 12.01
CA VAL A 47 -12.56 -2.50 10.99
C VAL A 47 -12.35 -3.90 11.58
N LEU A 48 -11.67 -3.99 12.73
CA LEU A 48 -11.35 -5.26 13.40
C LEU A 48 -12.41 -5.68 14.45
N GLY A 49 -13.58 -5.01 14.44
CA GLY A 49 -14.77 -5.40 15.18
C GLY A 49 -14.97 -4.65 16.50
N ASN A 50 -15.95 -5.10 17.29
CA ASN A 50 -16.44 -4.42 18.50
C ASN A 50 -15.51 -4.57 19.72
N SER A 51 -14.24 -4.91 19.52
CA SER A 51 -13.27 -5.17 20.58
C SER A 51 -12.22 -4.06 20.59
N THR A 52 -12.23 -3.25 21.64
CA THR A 52 -11.45 -2.02 21.75
C THR A 52 -9.95 -2.25 22.01
N TYR A 53 -9.51 -3.48 22.23
CA TYR A 53 -8.11 -3.79 22.55
C TYR A 53 -7.10 -3.27 21.51
N ILE A 54 -7.41 -3.48 20.23
CA ILE A 54 -6.53 -3.03 19.15
C ILE A 54 -6.59 -1.51 19.02
N HIS A 55 -7.78 -0.93 19.20
CA HIS A 55 -7.97 0.51 19.22
C HIS A 55 -7.15 1.18 20.33
N GLU A 56 -7.23 0.68 21.56
CA GLU A 56 -6.47 1.18 22.71
C GLU A 56 -4.95 1.03 22.50
N PHE A 57 -4.49 -0.12 21.99
CA PHE A 57 -3.07 -0.33 21.69
C PHE A 57 -2.54 0.68 20.67
N VAL A 58 -3.27 0.89 19.57
CA VAL A 58 -2.86 1.83 18.52
C VAL A 58 -2.98 3.28 19.00
N HIS A 59 -4.01 3.58 19.79
CA HIS A 59 -4.20 4.87 20.42
C HIS A 59 -3.02 5.23 21.35
N ASP A 60 -2.57 4.30 22.19
CA ASP A 60 -1.40 4.49 23.05
C ASP A 60 -0.10 4.65 22.25
N ALA A 61 0.07 3.89 21.16
CA ALA A 61 1.23 4.02 20.29
C ALA A 61 1.30 5.41 19.63
N ARG A 62 0.16 6.01 19.24
CA ARG A 62 0.18 7.37 18.67
C ARG A 62 0.51 8.43 19.70
N HIS A 63 0.09 8.24 20.95
CA HIS A 63 0.48 9.13 22.05
C HIS A 63 1.98 9.05 22.31
N LEU A 64 2.57 7.86 22.25
CA LEU A 64 4.02 7.68 22.32
C LEU A 64 4.75 8.42 21.18
N LEU A 65 4.16 8.44 19.99
CA LEU A 65 4.68 9.18 18.83
C LEU A 65 4.39 10.70 18.89
N GLY A 66 3.77 11.20 19.97
CA GLY A 66 3.50 12.62 20.20
C GLY A 66 2.31 13.18 19.43
N PHE A 67 1.47 12.33 18.83
CA PHE A 67 0.27 12.79 18.15
C PHE A 67 -0.85 13.11 19.15
N PRO A 68 -1.48 14.30 19.08
CA PRO A 68 -2.52 14.73 20.03
C PRO A 68 -3.85 14.00 19.80
N CYS A 69 -4.55 13.64 20.88
CA CYS A 69 -5.95 13.21 20.89
C CYS A 69 -6.93 14.32 21.27
N HIS A 70 -8.14 14.20 20.73
CA HIS A 70 -9.25 15.08 21.05
C HIS A 70 -9.76 14.75 22.46
#